data_AF-A0A925KRH6-F1
#
_entry.id   AF-A0A925KRH6-F1
#
_cell.length_a   1.000
_cell.length_b   1.000
_cell.length_c   1.000
_cell.angle_alpha   90.00
_cell.angle_beta   90.00
_cell.angle_gamma   90.00
#
_symmetry.space_group_name_H-M   'P 1'
#
loop_
_entity.id
_entity.type
_entity.pdbx_description
1 polymer ?
#
loop_
_entity_poly.entity_id
_entity_poly.type
_entity_poly.pdbx_seq_one_letter_code
_entity_poly.pdbx_strand_id
1 'polypeptide(L)'
;MKLLSYSRFSLLALLLVSLFSCTKKDDFMSEPLSDYFPLQTGKYITYRLDSMVFTNFGSITETRRYQLKYVVDIPVTDNEGRPAWRVYTYINDSTASGQWVSNGTIVVTPLDKKIEVTEDNLRVIKMHLPINPGFEWKGNAYLPFDPYGNSYDFSNDDDMRNWNFFYDQFEPTSEYRDQTYTDVYTIEQQDESENAPVINPSNYGYKNRGVEKYAKGIGLIFRHLELWEYQPNPSGVNPYKTGFGVIQWMVDHN
;
A
#
# COMPACT_ATOMS: atom_id res chain seq x y z
N MET A 1 -51.03 52.91 -2.78
CA MET A 1 -50.91 51.64 -3.53
C MET A 1 -49.68 51.55 -4.46
N LYS A 2 -48.63 52.39 -4.30
CA LYS A 2 -47.37 52.30 -5.10
C LYS A 2 -46.17 51.72 -4.32
N LEU A 3 -46.17 51.81 -2.98
CA LEU A 3 -45.08 51.32 -2.12
C LEU A 3 -44.96 49.78 -2.07
N LEU A 4 -46.07 49.06 -2.22
CA LEU A 4 -46.10 47.59 -2.24
C LEU A 4 -45.55 46.98 -3.55
N SER A 5 -45.44 47.76 -4.63
CA SER A 5 -44.94 47.29 -5.93
C SER A 5 -43.40 47.30 -5.99
N TYR A 6 -42.74 48.29 -5.39
CA TYR A 6 -41.27 48.37 -5.34
C TYR A 6 -40.66 47.28 -4.44
N SER A 7 -41.33 46.90 -3.35
CA SER A 7 -40.92 45.80 -2.47
C SER A 7 -40.91 44.44 -3.19
N ARG A 8 -41.83 44.21 -4.14
CA ARG A 8 -41.87 42.99 -4.96
C ARG A 8 -40.77 42.95 -6.01
N PHE A 9 -40.39 44.10 -6.59
CA PHE A 9 -39.26 44.20 -7.51
C PHE A 9 -37.90 44.04 -6.79
N SER A 10 -37.74 44.56 -5.57
CA SER A 10 -36.54 44.32 -4.75
C SER A 10 -36.36 42.86 -4.34
N LEU A 11 -37.43 42.14 -4.00
CA LEU A 11 -37.35 40.71 -3.67
C LEU A 11 -36.97 39.86 -4.89
N LEU A 12 -37.48 40.21 -6.08
CA LEU A 12 -37.17 39.49 -7.31
C LEU A 12 -35.71 39.73 -7.75
N ALA A 13 -35.20 40.96 -7.56
CA ALA A 13 -33.80 41.27 -7.82
C ALA A 13 -32.84 40.53 -6.86
N LEU A 14 -33.21 40.36 -5.59
CA LEU A 14 -32.40 39.61 -4.62
C LEU A 14 -32.36 38.10 -4.91
N LEU A 15 -33.43 37.55 -5.48
CA LEU A 15 -33.52 36.14 -5.89
C LEU A 15 -32.72 35.83 -7.17
N LEU A 16 -32.47 36.84 -8.02
CA LEU A 16 -31.67 36.70 -9.24
C LEU A 16 -30.16 36.75 -8.96
N VAL A 17 -29.73 37.36 -7.85
CA VAL A 17 -28.30 37.43 -7.47
C VAL A 17 -27.83 36.13 -6.79
N SER A 18 -28.73 35.34 -6.19
CA SER A 18 -28.38 34.05 -5.58
C SER A 18 -28.11 32.92 -6.59
N LEU A 19 -28.45 33.12 -7.88
CA LEU A 19 -28.20 32.14 -8.95
C LEU A 19 -26.79 32.26 -9.57
N PHE A 20 -25.98 33.24 -9.15
CA PHE A 20 -24.58 33.41 -9.58
C PHE A 20 -23.56 32.92 -8.54
N SER A 21 -23.92 31.98 -7.68
CA SER A 21 -22.92 31.19 -6.94
C SER A 21 -22.31 30.15 -7.89
N CYS A 22 -21.50 30.65 -8.82
CA CYS A 22 -20.62 29.81 -9.62
C CYS A 22 -19.52 29.31 -8.69
N THR A 23 -19.70 28.10 -8.15
CA THR A 23 -18.62 27.38 -7.49
C THR A 23 -17.50 27.21 -8.51
N LYS A 24 -16.37 27.89 -8.31
CA LYS A 24 -15.14 27.52 -9.01
C LYS A 24 -14.89 26.06 -8.66
N LYS A 25 -15.15 25.17 -9.61
CA LYS A 25 -14.54 23.85 -9.58
C LYS A 25 -13.07 24.12 -9.85
N ASP A 26 -12.29 24.18 -8.78
CA ASP A 26 -10.85 24.00 -8.92
C ASP A 26 -10.70 22.60 -9.52
N ASP A 27 -10.41 22.57 -10.82
CA ASP A 27 -10.10 21.37 -11.55
C ASP A 27 -8.72 20.93 -11.08
N PHE A 28 -8.68 20.32 -9.90
CA PHE A 28 -7.46 19.80 -9.32
C PHE A 28 -7.03 18.63 -10.19
N MET A 29 -6.20 18.92 -11.19
CA MET A 29 -5.57 17.88 -11.98
C MET A 29 -4.64 17.11 -11.05
N SER A 30 -5.05 15.90 -10.70
CA SER A 30 -4.20 14.95 -10.00
C SER A 30 -2.91 14.75 -10.77
N GLU A 31 -1.81 14.61 -10.04
CA GLU A 31 -0.57 14.15 -10.64
C GLU A 31 -0.76 12.77 -11.30
N PRO A 32 -0.06 12.48 -12.40
CA PRO A 32 -0.19 11.21 -13.08
C PRO A 32 0.47 10.09 -12.26
N LEU A 33 -0.15 8.90 -12.28
CA LEU A 33 0.39 7.73 -11.57
C LEU A 33 1.80 7.33 -12.03
N SER A 34 2.16 7.65 -13.29
CA SER A 34 3.49 7.39 -13.84
C SER A 34 4.60 8.12 -13.08
N ASP A 35 4.30 9.25 -12.43
CA ASP A 35 5.28 9.98 -11.64
C ASP A 35 5.66 9.22 -10.36
N TYR A 36 4.81 8.29 -9.90
CA TYR A 36 5.02 7.46 -8.71
C TYR A 36 5.32 5.99 -9.04
N PHE A 37 5.37 5.65 -10.33
CA PHE A 37 5.76 4.33 -10.83
C PHE A 37 6.61 4.51 -12.11
N PRO A 38 7.89 4.95 -11.98
CA PRO A 38 8.75 5.18 -13.14
C PRO A 38 9.18 3.85 -13.79
N LEU A 39 8.36 3.37 -14.73
CA LEU A 39 8.57 2.11 -15.44
C LEU A 39 9.41 2.35 -16.70
N GLN A 40 10.71 2.07 -16.60
CA GLN A 40 11.66 2.11 -17.71
C GLN A 40 12.68 0.99 -17.57
N THR A 41 13.00 0.30 -18.67
CA THR A 41 14.04 -0.73 -18.70
C THR A 41 15.34 -0.27 -18.06
N GLY A 42 15.87 -1.05 -17.12
CA GLY A 42 17.11 -0.77 -16.41
C GLY A 42 16.96 0.12 -15.17
N LYS A 43 15.76 0.66 -14.90
CA LYS A 43 15.47 1.28 -13.61
C LYS A 43 15.49 0.23 -12.51
N TYR A 44 16.05 0.58 -11.35
CA TYR A 44 16.06 -0.31 -10.19
C TYR A 44 15.84 0.44 -8.89
N ILE A 45 15.38 -0.31 -7.88
CA ILE A 45 15.36 0.13 -6.49
C ILE A 45 15.92 -1.02 -5.64
N THR A 46 16.89 -0.71 -4.79
CA THR A 46 17.41 -1.62 -3.77
C THR A 46 16.83 -1.24 -2.42
N TYR A 47 16.38 -2.23 -1.67
CA TYR A 47 15.77 -2.11 -0.37
C TYR A 47 16.56 -2.88 0.67
N ARG A 48 16.46 -2.42 1.90
CA ARG A 48 16.60 -3.28 3.08
C ARG A 48 15.28 -3.96 3.35
N LEU A 49 15.33 -5.19 3.84
CA LEU A 49 14.18 -6.01 4.17
C LEU A 49 14.37 -6.64 5.55
N ASP A 50 13.46 -6.34 6.46
CA ASP A 50 13.26 -7.05 7.72
C ASP A 50 12.04 -7.97 7.57
N SER A 51 12.27 -9.28 7.63
CA SER A 51 11.27 -10.35 7.56
C SER A 51 11.05 -10.93 8.96
N MET A 52 9.92 -10.60 9.56
CA MET A 52 9.47 -11.20 10.81
C MET A 52 8.81 -12.56 10.53
N VAL A 53 9.26 -13.58 11.24
CA VAL A 53 8.75 -14.95 11.14
C VAL A 53 8.56 -15.56 12.53
N PHE A 54 7.69 -16.56 12.63
CA PHE A 54 7.54 -17.34 13.84
C PHE A 54 8.20 -18.71 13.70
N THR A 55 9.11 -19.04 14.60
CA THR A 55 9.87 -20.29 14.64
C THR A 55 9.53 -21.09 15.89
N ASN A 56 10.06 -22.31 15.98
CA ASN A 56 9.82 -23.22 17.11
C ASN A 56 8.31 -23.39 17.41
N PHE A 57 7.55 -23.80 16.39
CA PHE A 57 6.10 -23.97 16.45
C PHE A 57 5.36 -22.72 16.94
N GLY A 58 5.80 -21.54 16.48
CA GLY A 58 5.14 -20.28 16.76
C GLY A 58 5.49 -19.65 18.13
N SER A 59 6.38 -20.27 18.92
CA SER A 59 6.73 -19.77 20.26
C SER A 59 7.83 -18.71 20.26
N ILE A 60 8.61 -18.60 19.18
CA ILE A 60 9.69 -17.63 19.05
C ILE A 60 9.39 -16.71 17.87
N THR A 61 9.47 -15.40 18.09
CA THR A 61 9.45 -14.40 17.02
C THR A 61 10.88 -14.04 16.64
N GLU A 62 11.22 -14.18 15.36
CA GLU A 62 12.53 -13.85 14.83
C GLU A 62 12.40 -12.81 13.71
N THR A 63 13.41 -11.95 13.57
CA THR A 63 13.55 -11.05 12.41
C THR A 63 14.77 -11.45 11.61
N ARG A 64 14.54 -11.91 10.37
CA ARG A 64 15.57 -12.19 9.37
C ARG A 64 15.78 -10.96 8.50
N ARG A 65 17.03 -10.64 8.18
CA ARG A 65 17.39 -9.39 7.49
C ARG A 65 18.08 -9.66 6.17
N TYR A 66 17.69 -8.92 5.14
CA TYR A 66 18.15 -9.10 3.77
C TYR A 66 18.32 -7.75 3.06
N GLN A 67 18.91 -7.81 1.87
CA GLN A 67 18.66 -6.79 0.84
C GLN A 67 17.82 -7.38 -0.29
N LEU A 68 16.97 -6.55 -0.86
CA LEU A 68 16.07 -6.89 -1.95
C LEU A 68 16.29 -5.88 -3.08
N LYS A 69 16.32 -6.31 -4.34
CA LYS A 69 16.51 -5.43 -5.49
C LYS A 69 15.45 -5.69 -6.53
N TYR A 70 14.73 -4.64 -6.93
CA TYR A 70 13.73 -4.66 -7.98
C TYR A 70 14.35 -4.05 -9.23
N VAL A 71 14.32 -4.76 -10.35
CA VAL A 71 14.87 -4.30 -11.64
C VAL A 71 13.77 -4.35 -12.69
N VAL A 72 13.42 -3.19 -13.25
CA VAL A 72 12.50 -3.09 -14.37
C VAL A 72 13.18 -3.63 -15.62
N ASP A 73 12.61 -4.71 -16.16
CA ASP A 73 13.21 -5.46 -17.27
C ASP A 73 12.70 -4.93 -18.61
N ILE A 74 11.62 -5.51 -19.15
CA ILE A 74 11.05 -5.13 -20.44
C ILE A 74 9.54 -4.92 -20.34
N PRO A 75 8.95 -4.20 -21.31
CA PRO A 75 7.51 -4.25 -21.54
C PRO A 75 7.07 -5.67 -21.87
N VAL A 76 5.94 -6.08 -21.30
CA VAL A 76 5.29 -7.37 -21.52
C VAL A 76 3.78 -7.16 -21.72
N THR A 77 3.05 -8.24 -21.96
CA THR A 77 1.60 -8.26 -21.88
C THR A 77 1.19 -9.06 -20.65
N ASP A 78 0.22 -8.58 -19.89
CA ASP A 78 -0.34 -9.36 -18.79
C ASP A 78 -1.28 -10.47 -19.29
N ASN A 79 -1.83 -11.24 -18.35
CA ASN A 79 -2.70 -12.38 -18.63
C ASN A 79 -4.04 -11.98 -19.30
N GLU A 80 -4.40 -10.70 -19.30
CA GLU A 80 -5.58 -10.16 -19.98
C GLU A 80 -5.21 -9.53 -21.34
N GLY A 81 -3.95 -9.61 -21.76
CA GLY A 81 -3.47 -9.04 -23.02
C GLY A 81 -3.20 -7.53 -22.97
N ARG A 82 -3.13 -6.94 -21.77
CA ARG A 82 -2.92 -5.49 -21.58
C ARG A 82 -1.42 -5.17 -21.50
N PRO A 83 -0.96 -3.99 -21.95
CA PRO A 83 0.43 -3.57 -21.77
C PRO A 83 0.83 -3.54 -20.29
N ALA A 84 1.95 -4.17 -19.97
CA ALA A 84 2.47 -4.29 -18.61
C ALA A 84 4.00 -4.24 -18.62
N TRP A 85 4.60 -4.29 -17.43
CA TRP A 85 6.04 -4.29 -17.23
C TRP A 85 6.44 -5.45 -16.34
N ARG A 86 7.49 -6.16 -16.74
CA ARG A 86 8.11 -7.19 -15.91
C ARG A 86 9.17 -6.55 -15.02
N VAL A 87 9.12 -6.87 -13.73
CA VAL A 87 10.11 -6.45 -12.74
C VAL A 87 10.70 -7.72 -12.11
N TYR A 88 12.01 -7.93 -12.27
CA TYR A 88 12.70 -9.00 -11.57
C TYR A 88 13.03 -8.59 -10.15
N THR A 89 12.80 -9.50 -9.20
CA THR A 89 13.24 -9.30 -7.82
C THR A 89 14.44 -10.20 -7.54
N TYR A 90 15.42 -9.65 -6.81
CA TYR A 90 16.61 -10.37 -6.38
C TYR A 90 16.80 -10.18 -4.88
N ILE A 91 17.31 -11.19 -4.20
CA ILE A 91 17.59 -11.16 -2.76
C ILE A 91 19.07 -11.43 -2.50
N ASN A 92 19.60 -10.84 -1.43
CA ASN A 92 20.95 -11.05 -0.94
C ASN A 92 20.96 -11.01 0.59
N ASP A 93 22.08 -11.39 1.21
CA ASP A 93 22.31 -11.21 2.64
C ASP A 93 22.16 -9.73 3.04
N SER A 94 21.97 -9.47 4.34
CA SER A 94 21.80 -8.11 4.86
C SER A 94 22.95 -7.16 4.47
N THR A 95 24.19 -7.64 4.34
CA THR A 95 25.34 -6.80 3.98
C THR A 95 25.51 -6.63 2.46
N ALA A 96 24.71 -7.32 1.65
CA ALA A 96 24.91 -7.49 0.21
C ALA A 96 26.34 -7.91 -0.16
N SER A 97 26.95 -8.75 0.67
CA SER A 97 28.31 -9.24 0.45
C SER A 97 28.37 -10.41 -0.54
N GLY A 98 27.27 -11.18 -0.63
CA GLY A 98 27.13 -12.31 -1.52
C GLY A 98 26.67 -11.97 -2.94
N GLN A 99 26.39 -13.01 -3.73
CA GLN A 99 25.77 -12.89 -5.04
C GLN A 99 24.27 -12.61 -4.92
N TRP A 100 23.75 -11.75 -5.80
CA TRP A 100 22.30 -11.55 -5.91
C TRP A 100 21.64 -12.81 -6.49
N VAL A 101 20.63 -13.32 -5.80
CA VAL A 101 19.87 -14.51 -6.20
C VAL A 101 18.48 -14.10 -6.66
N SER A 102 17.98 -14.69 -7.74
CA SER A 102 16.60 -14.45 -8.20
C SER A 102 15.60 -14.80 -7.09
N ASN A 103 14.69 -13.87 -6.79
CA ASN A 103 13.69 -13.99 -5.71
C ASN A 103 12.24 -13.96 -6.21
N GLY A 104 12.02 -13.80 -7.52
CA GLY A 104 10.68 -13.80 -8.09
C GLY A 104 10.54 -12.81 -9.22
N THR A 105 9.29 -12.62 -9.64
CA THR A 105 8.93 -11.70 -10.71
C THR A 105 7.61 -11.02 -10.37
N ILE A 106 7.61 -9.71 -10.49
CA ILE A 106 6.45 -8.86 -10.33
C ILE A 106 6.01 -8.39 -11.72
N VAL A 107 4.70 -8.33 -11.95
CA VAL A 107 4.13 -7.70 -13.15
C VAL A 107 3.40 -6.43 -12.73
N VAL A 108 3.79 -5.30 -13.30
CA VAL A 108 3.15 -4.00 -13.10
C VAL A 108 2.34 -3.64 -14.33
N THR A 109 1.02 -3.53 -14.20
CA THR A 109 0.10 -3.14 -15.26
C THR A 109 -0.41 -1.72 -14.99
N PRO A 110 0.19 -0.68 -15.62
CA PRO A 110 -0.36 0.67 -15.57
C PRO A 110 -1.63 0.77 -16.41
N LEU A 111 -2.70 1.29 -15.82
CA LEU A 111 -3.98 1.58 -16.47
C LEU A 111 -4.30 3.09 -16.34
N ASP A 112 -5.33 3.56 -17.04
CA ASP A 112 -5.72 4.97 -17.08
C ASP A 112 -5.89 5.61 -15.70
N LYS A 113 -6.47 4.87 -14.74
CA LYS A 113 -6.79 5.40 -13.40
C LYS A 113 -6.19 4.61 -12.25
N LYS A 114 -5.38 3.59 -12.52
CA LYS A 114 -4.81 2.74 -11.46
C LYS A 114 -3.55 2.02 -11.89
N ILE A 115 -2.74 1.65 -10.90
CA ILE A 115 -1.62 0.74 -11.09
C ILE A 115 -1.97 -0.59 -10.43
N GLU A 116 -2.02 -1.65 -11.23
CA GLU A 116 -2.13 -3.02 -10.74
C GLU A 116 -0.75 -3.65 -10.63
N VAL A 117 -0.47 -4.33 -9.52
CA VAL A 117 0.76 -5.09 -9.30
C VAL A 117 0.37 -6.53 -8.99
N THR A 118 0.95 -7.47 -9.72
CA THR A 118 0.78 -8.90 -9.50
C THR A 118 2.09 -9.53 -9.06
N GLU A 119 2.09 -10.17 -7.90
CA GLU A 119 3.21 -10.90 -7.30
C GLU A 119 2.66 -12.23 -6.79
N ASP A 120 3.28 -13.36 -7.15
CA ASP A 120 2.85 -14.70 -6.73
C ASP A 120 1.35 -15.00 -6.94
N ASN A 121 0.81 -14.54 -8.08
CA ASN A 121 -0.61 -14.61 -8.46
C ASN A 121 -1.58 -13.77 -7.59
N LEU A 122 -1.07 -12.97 -6.67
CA LEU A 122 -1.84 -12.00 -5.90
C LEU A 122 -1.82 -10.65 -6.63
N ARG A 123 -2.97 -10.23 -7.14
CA ARG A 123 -3.13 -8.95 -7.85
C ARG A 123 -3.69 -7.89 -6.91
N VAL A 124 -2.97 -6.77 -6.77
CA VAL A 124 -3.33 -5.65 -5.90
C VAL A 124 -3.34 -4.35 -6.69
N ILE A 125 -4.34 -3.50 -6.45
CA ILE A 125 -4.40 -2.12 -6.95
C ILE A 125 -3.58 -1.25 -5.98
N LYS A 126 -2.34 -0.97 -6.34
CA LYS A 126 -1.38 -0.26 -5.47
C LYS A 126 -1.63 1.25 -5.39
N MET A 127 -2.06 1.86 -6.48
CA MET A 127 -2.43 3.27 -6.54
C MET A 127 -3.65 3.46 -7.44
N HIS A 128 -4.45 4.49 -7.14
CA HIS A 128 -5.65 4.83 -7.90
C HIS A 128 -5.83 6.35 -7.99
N LEU A 129 -6.33 6.85 -9.13
CA LEU A 129 -6.65 8.26 -9.32
C LEU A 129 -8.02 8.63 -8.72
N PRO A 130 -8.21 9.85 -8.21
CA PRO A 130 -7.19 10.90 -8.05
C PRO A 130 -6.22 10.61 -6.89
N ILE A 131 -4.97 11.05 -7.04
CA ILE A 131 -4.00 11.11 -5.93
C ILE A 131 -4.37 12.32 -5.07
N ASN A 132 -5.22 12.11 -4.08
CA ASN A 132 -5.65 13.13 -3.14
C ASN A 132 -5.81 12.53 -1.75
N PRO A 133 -5.33 13.20 -0.68
CA PRO A 133 -5.58 12.77 0.69
C PRO A 133 -7.06 12.47 0.95
N GLY A 134 -7.33 11.33 1.58
CA GLY A 134 -8.67 10.81 1.87
C GLY A 134 -9.38 10.14 0.68
N PHE A 135 -8.80 10.10 -0.52
CA PHE A 135 -9.38 9.29 -1.60
C PHE A 135 -9.15 7.80 -1.33
N GLU A 136 -10.23 7.02 -1.41
CA GLU A 136 -10.25 5.62 -1.01
C GLU A 136 -10.54 4.68 -2.20
N TRP A 137 -9.99 3.46 -2.16
CA TRP A 137 -10.30 2.39 -3.10
C TRP A 137 -10.13 1.01 -2.47
N LYS A 138 -10.78 0.00 -3.07
CA LYS A 138 -10.57 -1.40 -2.73
C LYS A 138 -9.25 -1.91 -3.32
N GLY A 139 -8.14 -1.67 -2.62
CA GLY A 139 -6.79 -2.05 -3.07
C GLY A 139 -6.63 -3.54 -3.32
N ASN A 140 -7.22 -4.36 -2.45
CA ASN A 140 -7.16 -5.82 -2.51
C ASN A 140 -8.33 -6.47 -3.26
N ALA A 141 -9.09 -5.72 -4.08
CA ALA A 141 -10.32 -6.19 -4.70
C ALA A 141 -10.18 -7.50 -5.51
N TYR A 142 -8.97 -7.82 -5.97
CA TYR A 142 -8.68 -9.00 -6.78
C TYR A 142 -8.01 -10.15 -6.01
N LEU A 143 -7.77 -10.00 -4.71
CA LEU A 143 -7.26 -11.09 -3.89
C LEU A 143 -8.33 -12.19 -3.74
N PRO A 144 -7.91 -13.47 -3.69
CA PRO A 144 -8.80 -14.54 -3.27
C PRO A 144 -9.21 -14.36 -1.80
N PHE A 145 -10.16 -15.18 -1.36
CA PHE A 145 -10.32 -15.44 0.07
C PHE A 145 -9.07 -16.16 0.57
N ASP A 146 -8.59 -15.81 1.76
CA ASP A 146 -7.42 -16.44 2.39
C ASP A 146 -6.17 -16.44 1.48
N PRO A 147 -5.64 -15.26 1.09
CA PRO A 147 -4.53 -15.16 0.15
C PRO A 147 -3.22 -15.78 0.65
N TYR A 148 -3.03 -15.94 1.96
CA TYR A 148 -1.79 -16.40 2.57
C TYR A 148 -1.95 -17.65 3.46
N GLY A 149 -3.15 -18.19 3.68
CA GLY A 149 -3.37 -19.36 4.57
C GLY A 149 -2.65 -20.62 4.13
N ASN A 150 -2.45 -20.83 2.83
CA ASN A 150 -1.58 -21.91 2.33
C ASN A 150 -0.13 -21.82 2.85
N SER A 151 0.33 -20.62 3.23
CA SER A 151 1.69 -20.38 3.73
C SER A 151 1.76 -20.23 5.25
N TYR A 152 0.71 -19.72 5.89
CA TYR A 152 0.75 -19.29 7.29
C TYR A 152 -0.39 -19.79 8.19
N ASP A 153 -1.29 -20.68 7.73
CA ASP A 153 -2.32 -21.33 8.56
C ASP A 153 -2.97 -20.38 9.61
N PHE A 154 -3.52 -19.27 9.12
CA PHE A 154 -4.17 -18.22 9.91
C PHE A 154 -5.44 -17.74 9.19
N SER A 155 -6.21 -16.84 9.79
CA SER A 155 -7.51 -16.39 9.26
C SER A 155 -7.67 -14.88 9.20
N ASN A 156 -6.73 -14.11 9.76
CA ASN A 156 -6.79 -12.65 9.79
C ASN A 156 -6.61 -12.02 8.40
N ASP A 157 -6.28 -12.81 7.38
CA ASP A 157 -6.22 -12.40 5.98
C ASP A 157 -7.46 -12.78 5.13
N ASP A 158 -8.38 -13.60 5.67
CA ASP A 158 -9.59 -14.10 5.00
C ASP A 158 -10.38 -12.98 4.26
N ASP A 159 -10.51 -11.84 4.93
CA ASP A 159 -11.27 -10.68 4.46
C ASP A 159 -10.40 -9.54 3.89
N MET A 160 -9.12 -9.79 3.57
CA MET A 160 -8.23 -8.76 3.02
C MET A 160 -8.76 -8.07 1.77
N ARG A 161 -9.57 -8.77 0.96
CA ARG A 161 -10.23 -8.20 -0.22
C ARG A 161 -11.15 -7.00 0.07
N ASN A 162 -11.60 -6.88 1.32
CA ASN A 162 -12.49 -5.82 1.77
C ASN A 162 -11.73 -4.58 2.28
N TRP A 163 -10.41 -4.65 2.42
CA TRP A 163 -9.60 -3.53 2.87
C TRP A 163 -9.78 -2.31 1.97
N ASN A 164 -9.88 -1.16 2.60
CA ASN A 164 -10.09 0.11 1.94
C ASN A 164 -8.80 0.93 2.05
N PHE A 165 -8.06 0.98 0.96
CA PHE A 165 -6.83 1.73 0.90
C PHE A 165 -7.18 3.20 0.75
N PHE A 166 -6.37 4.08 1.31
CA PHE A 166 -6.54 5.51 1.13
C PHE A 166 -5.21 6.24 1.12
N TYR A 167 -5.15 7.38 0.44
CA TYR A 167 -4.03 8.30 0.60
C TYR A 167 -4.17 9.01 1.94
N ASP A 168 -3.24 8.81 2.86
CA ASP A 168 -3.28 9.45 4.18
C ASP A 168 -2.76 10.88 4.10
N GLN A 169 -1.43 11.04 4.10
CA GLN A 169 -0.79 12.34 4.08
C GLN A 169 0.11 12.51 2.84
N PHE A 170 0.11 13.73 2.30
CA PHE A 170 1.14 14.22 1.39
C PHE A 170 2.26 14.89 2.20
N GLU A 171 3.49 14.45 1.99
CA GLU A 171 4.70 14.96 2.63
C GLU A 171 5.60 15.59 1.54
N PRO A 172 5.70 16.93 1.46
CA PRO A 172 6.62 17.60 0.53
C PRO A 172 8.08 17.21 0.75
N THR A 173 8.40 16.87 2.00
CA THR A 173 9.67 16.28 2.41
C THR A 173 9.37 15.23 3.45
N SER A 174 9.87 14.01 3.24
CA SER A 174 9.80 12.92 4.20
C SER A 174 11.21 12.42 4.48
N GLU A 175 11.53 12.20 5.75
CA GLU A 175 12.78 11.60 6.18
C GLU A 175 12.48 10.20 6.68
N TYR A 176 13.19 9.22 6.13
CA TYR A 176 13.16 7.86 6.66
C TYR A 176 14.57 7.34 6.75
N ARG A 177 15.03 7.20 8.00
CA ARG A 177 16.44 6.96 8.34
C ARG A 177 17.32 8.08 7.75
N ASP A 178 18.49 7.75 7.21
CA ASP A 178 19.47 8.70 6.69
C ASP A 178 19.18 9.16 5.24
N GLN A 179 17.94 8.97 4.77
CA GLN A 179 17.51 9.36 3.42
C GLN A 179 16.37 10.36 3.48
N THR A 180 16.48 11.40 2.65
CA THR A 180 15.44 12.41 2.43
C THR A 180 14.76 12.15 1.10
N TYR A 181 13.43 12.23 1.10
CA TYR A 181 12.56 12.07 -0.05
C TYR A 181 11.71 13.32 -0.23
N THR A 182 11.39 13.66 -1.47
CA THR A 182 10.50 14.76 -1.81
C THR A 182 9.22 14.24 -2.41
N ASP A 183 8.13 14.98 -2.22
CA ASP A 183 6.81 14.69 -2.80
C ASP A 183 6.37 13.23 -2.56
N VAL A 184 6.10 12.91 -1.29
CA VAL A 184 5.77 11.56 -0.84
C VAL A 184 4.29 11.45 -0.53
N TYR A 185 3.63 10.43 -1.06
CA TYR A 185 2.30 10.01 -0.62
C TYR A 185 2.39 8.75 0.22
N THR A 186 1.73 8.77 1.38
CA THR A 186 1.48 7.56 2.19
C THR A 186 0.15 6.94 1.79
N ILE A 187 0.16 5.64 1.54
CA ILE A 187 -1.03 4.81 1.29
C ILE A 187 -1.22 3.90 2.49
N GLU A 188 -2.30 4.17 3.22
CA GLU A 188 -2.74 3.35 4.33
C GLU A 188 -3.66 2.24 3.81
N GLN A 189 -3.38 1.00 4.20
CA GLN A 189 -4.09 -0.20 3.71
C GLN A 189 -4.93 -0.83 4.81
N GLN A 190 -4.33 -0.96 6.01
CA GLN A 190 -5.00 -1.42 7.22
C GLN A 190 -4.18 -1.05 8.47
N ASP A 191 -4.87 -0.73 9.56
CA ASP A 191 -4.31 -0.68 10.91
C ASP A 191 -5.33 -1.20 11.92
N GLU A 192 -5.33 -2.52 12.10
CA GLU A 192 -6.25 -3.16 13.03
C GLU A 192 -5.49 -4.18 13.86
N SER A 193 -5.82 -4.25 15.15
CA SER A 193 -5.22 -5.23 16.04
C SER A 193 -6.00 -5.42 17.32
N GLU A 194 -5.89 -6.61 17.86
CA GLU A 194 -6.38 -6.96 19.18
C GLU A 194 -5.29 -7.73 19.94
N ASN A 195 -5.05 -7.39 21.20
CA ASN A 195 -4.03 -8.05 22.03
C ASN A 195 -2.65 -8.13 21.34
N ALA A 196 -2.25 -7.04 20.67
CA ALA A 196 -0.96 -6.86 20.00
C ALA A 196 -0.28 -5.56 20.50
N PRO A 197 0.77 -5.62 21.33
CA PRO A 197 1.46 -6.84 21.80
C PRO A 197 0.58 -7.70 22.71
N VAL A 198 0.91 -8.99 22.82
CA VAL A 198 0.18 -9.95 23.65
C VAL A 198 0.39 -9.59 25.12
N ILE A 199 -0.63 -8.98 25.73
CA ILE A 199 -0.64 -8.59 27.14
C ILE A 199 -1.35 -9.65 27.97
N ASN A 200 -2.46 -10.18 27.45
CA ASN A 200 -3.20 -11.28 28.08
C ASN A 200 -2.93 -12.58 27.31
N PRO A 201 -2.12 -13.51 27.85
CA PRO A 201 -1.77 -14.74 27.15
C PRO A 201 -2.93 -15.74 27.04
N SER A 202 -4.03 -15.53 27.77
CA SER A 202 -5.23 -16.38 27.71
C SER A 202 -6.21 -15.94 26.62
N ASN A 203 -6.03 -14.75 26.05
CA ASN A 203 -6.90 -14.22 24.99
C ASN A 203 -6.26 -14.43 23.63
N TYR A 204 -7.10 -14.62 22.61
CA TYR A 204 -6.66 -14.51 21.22
C TYR A 204 -6.10 -13.10 20.95
N GLY A 205 -5.28 -12.99 19.92
CA GLY A 205 -4.78 -11.70 19.45
C GLY A 205 -4.44 -11.74 17.98
N TYR A 206 -4.39 -10.57 17.34
CA TYR A 206 -3.96 -10.44 15.96
C TYR A 206 -3.42 -9.05 15.67
N LYS A 207 -2.63 -8.94 14.60
CA LYS A 207 -2.19 -7.67 14.01
C LYS A 207 -2.38 -7.73 12.50
N ASN A 208 -3.06 -6.73 11.98
CA ASN A 208 -3.21 -6.44 10.56
C ASN A 208 -2.70 -5.02 10.29
N ARG A 209 -1.50 -4.91 9.71
CA ARG A 209 -0.90 -3.63 9.33
C ARG A 209 -0.49 -3.65 7.87
N GLY A 210 -0.88 -2.63 7.12
CA GLY A 210 -0.45 -2.42 5.75
C GLY A 210 -0.26 -0.94 5.48
N VAL A 211 0.95 -0.55 5.09
CA VAL A 211 1.33 0.84 4.74
C VAL A 211 2.35 0.80 3.63
N GLU A 212 2.23 1.71 2.68
CA GLU A 212 3.26 1.98 1.68
C GLU A 212 3.49 3.48 1.53
N LYS A 213 4.72 3.88 1.21
CA LYS A 213 5.05 5.25 0.84
C LYS A 213 5.64 5.30 -0.55
N TYR A 214 5.16 6.24 -1.37
CA TYR A 214 5.58 6.44 -2.74
C TYR A 214 6.15 7.84 -2.91
N ALA A 215 7.40 7.96 -3.34
CA ALA A 215 8.04 9.23 -3.66
C ALA A 215 7.98 9.51 -5.15
N LYS A 216 7.70 10.76 -5.52
CA LYS A 216 7.68 11.19 -6.91
C LYS A 216 9.05 10.98 -7.58
N GLY A 217 9.04 10.45 -8.79
CA GLY A 217 10.24 10.14 -9.60
C GLY A 217 10.99 8.87 -9.17
N ILE A 218 10.63 8.24 -8.05
CA ILE A 218 11.29 7.05 -7.50
C ILE A 218 10.31 5.87 -7.46
N GLY A 219 9.16 6.07 -6.85
CA GLY A 219 8.15 5.06 -6.58
C GLY A 219 8.18 4.55 -5.15
N LEU A 220 8.00 3.24 -4.94
CA LEU A 220 7.88 2.67 -3.60
C LEU A 220 9.18 2.88 -2.81
N ILE A 221 9.14 3.66 -1.74
CA ILE A 221 10.30 3.96 -0.88
C ILE A 221 10.22 3.25 0.47
N PHE A 222 9.01 2.87 0.90
CA PHE A 222 8.77 2.18 2.16
C PHE A 222 7.53 1.29 2.05
N ARG A 223 7.56 0.11 2.68
CA ARG A 223 6.40 -0.77 2.87
C ARG A 223 6.48 -1.44 4.24
N HIS A 224 5.36 -1.49 4.94
CA HIS A 224 5.14 -2.33 6.13
C HIS A 224 3.89 -3.16 5.89
N LEU A 225 4.04 -4.47 5.80
CA LEU A 225 2.94 -5.43 5.79
C LEU A 225 3.17 -6.43 6.92
N GLU A 226 2.27 -6.48 7.90
CA GLU A 226 2.36 -7.38 9.04
C GLU A 226 1.00 -7.98 9.32
N LEU A 227 0.93 -9.30 9.24
CA LEU A 227 -0.26 -10.12 9.42
C LEU A 227 0.12 -11.25 10.35
N TRP A 228 -0.44 -11.29 11.56
CA TRP A 228 -0.26 -12.45 12.43
C TRP A 228 -1.38 -12.61 13.43
N GLU A 229 -1.54 -13.84 13.91
CA GLU A 229 -2.43 -14.22 14.99
C GLU A 229 -1.67 -14.82 16.16
N TYR A 230 -2.24 -14.66 17.34
CA TYR A 230 -1.82 -15.29 18.58
C TYR A 230 -2.93 -16.23 19.07
N GLN A 231 -2.56 -17.47 19.30
CA GLN A 231 -3.42 -18.55 19.72
C GLN A 231 -3.03 -18.94 21.15
N PRO A 232 -3.91 -18.74 22.16
CA PRO A 232 -3.61 -19.07 23.56
C PRO A 232 -3.45 -20.59 23.80
N ASN A 233 -3.97 -21.41 22.88
CA ASN A 233 -3.84 -22.86 22.85
C ASN A 233 -4.24 -23.56 24.17
N PRO A 234 -5.46 -23.33 24.70
CA PRO A 234 -5.86 -23.81 26.04
C PRO A 234 -5.94 -25.35 26.14
N SER A 235 -6.07 -26.05 25.01
CA SER A 235 -6.09 -27.51 24.90
C SER A 235 -4.74 -28.13 24.52
N GLY A 236 -3.74 -27.31 24.21
CA GLY A 236 -2.39 -27.74 23.81
C GLY A 236 -1.33 -27.43 24.86
N VAL A 237 -0.06 -27.59 24.48
CA VAL A 237 1.06 -27.46 25.43
C VAL A 237 1.46 -26.01 25.66
N ASN A 238 1.60 -25.23 24.57
CA ASN A 238 2.07 -23.84 24.63
C ASN A 238 1.24 -22.94 23.68
N PRO A 239 1.02 -21.67 24.04
CA PRO A 239 0.49 -20.70 23.10
C PRO A 239 1.48 -20.48 21.95
N TYR A 240 0.97 -20.02 20.82
CA TYR A 240 1.78 -19.83 19.62
C TYR A 240 1.29 -18.64 18.79
N LYS A 241 2.18 -18.15 17.93
CA LYS A 241 1.86 -17.18 16.89
C LYS A 241 2.04 -17.80 15.52
N THR A 242 1.24 -17.35 14.58
CA THR A 242 1.36 -17.70 13.17
C THR A 242 1.14 -16.47 12.29
N GLY A 243 1.69 -16.47 11.08
CA GLY A 243 1.76 -15.30 10.19
C GLY A 243 3.17 -14.81 9.93
N PHE A 244 3.28 -13.55 9.51
CA PHE A 244 4.52 -12.92 9.06
C PHE A 244 4.52 -11.40 9.21
N GLY A 245 5.70 -10.81 9.07
CA GLY A 245 5.85 -9.37 8.88
C GLY A 245 6.95 -9.06 7.88
N VAL A 246 6.75 -7.99 7.13
CA VAL A 246 7.68 -7.46 6.14
C VAL A 246 7.75 -5.95 6.35
N ILE A 247 8.93 -5.46 6.69
CA ILE A 247 9.26 -4.04 6.62
C ILE A 247 10.39 -3.90 5.60
N GLN A 248 10.16 -3.09 4.57
CA GLN A 248 11.17 -2.77 3.57
C GLN A 248 11.28 -1.27 3.36
N TRP A 249 12.50 -0.79 3.13
CA TRP A 249 12.77 0.61 2.83
C TRP A 249 13.92 0.75 1.86
N MET A 250 13.83 1.75 0.99
CA MET A 250 14.81 2.01 -0.04
C MET A 250 16.17 2.37 0.57
N VAL A 251 17.24 1.91 -0.08
CA VAL A 251 18.62 2.29 0.22
C VAL A 251 19.43 2.73 -1.01
N ASP A 252 18.97 2.43 -2.23
CA ASP A 252 19.63 2.84 -3.48
C ASP A 252 18.65 2.77 -4.66
N HIS A 253 18.82 3.63 -5.67
CA HIS A 253 18.05 3.61 -6.93
C HIS A 253 18.78 4.38 -8.04
N ASN A 254 18.30 4.28 -9.28
CA ASN A 254 18.81 5.06 -10.42
C ASN A 254 17.72 5.79 -11.22
#